data_AF-A0A947YWH9-F1
#
_entry.id   AF-A0A947YWH9-F1
#
_cell.length_a   1.000
_cell.length_b   1.000
_cell.length_c   1.000
_cell.angle_alpha   90.00
_cell.angle_beta   90.00
_cell.angle_gamma   90.00
#
_symmetry.space_group_name_H-M   'P 1'
#
loop_
_entity.id
_entity.type
_entity.pdbx_description
1 polymer ?
#
loop_
_entity_poly.entity_id
_entity_poly.type
_entity_poly.pdbx_seq_one_letter_code
_entity_poly.pdbx_strand_id
1 'polypeptide(L)'
;MKIKGLLLLGILASINAACDDDNKTDVNPEVAMQNYAQAICQFRIDCCEEGFTLQECVDAAYADISHVPDGATINGSAFVDCLEAATDNFTAGCTGSFEMWISECRIVSVYTGSRAAGEPCENDASCLSGHYCNWDTDKCVKQGGLDEQCDGGFDYPCISGLVCLDGTCSNPTPIGGACDYPYQCGTDTDHTVTCINHICDEKLDNGDDCQVYQDSDCLSGYCDSTTSKCADMPAENSCDWYGGE
;
A
#
# COMPACT_ATOMS: atom_id res chain seq x y z
N MET A 1 -18.89 26.48 -2.40
CA MET A 1 -17.87 25.51 -1.94
C MET A 1 -16.82 26.19 -1.04
N LYS A 2 -17.13 26.55 0.22
CA LYS A 2 -16.14 27.07 1.19
C LYS A 2 -16.26 26.45 2.59
N ILE A 3 -17.25 25.57 2.79
CA ILE A 3 -17.58 24.98 4.10
C ILE A 3 -16.79 23.69 4.35
N LYS A 4 -16.38 22.97 3.28
CA LYS A 4 -15.72 21.65 3.35
C LYS A 4 -14.27 21.72 3.89
N GLY A 5 -13.47 22.70 3.45
CA GLY A 5 -12.08 22.84 3.93
C GLY A 5 -11.94 23.17 5.42
N LEU A 6 -12.95 23.81 6.04
CA LEU A 6 -12.96 24.07 7.49
C LEU A 6 -13.24 22.81 8.30
N LEU A 7 -14.00 21.86 7.75
CA LEU A 7 -14.30 20.58 8.40
C LEU A 7 -13.06 19.69 8.41
N LEU A 8 -12.38 19.55 7.27
CA LEU A 8 -11.16 18.75 7.15
C LEU A 8 -10.04 19.28 8.07
N LEU A 9 -9.80 20.59 8.08
CA LEU A 9 -8.83 21.20 9.00
C LEU A 9 -9.18 20.98 10.48
N GLY A 10 -10.47 20.96 10.81
CA GLY A 10 -10.94 20.65 12.17
C GLY A 10 -10.67 19.20 12.57
N ILE A 11 -10.88 18.26 11.63
CA ILE A 11 -10.62 16.83 11.86
C ILE A 11 -9.11 16.57 11.99
N LEU A 12 -8.29 17.13 11.09
CA LEU A 12 -6.82 17.00 11.15
C LEU A 12 -6.26 17.60 12.45
N ALA A 13 -6.76 18.76 12.89
CA ALA A 13 -6.38 19.34 14.16
C ALA A 13 -6.78 18.47 15.36
N SER A 14 -7.91 17.76 15.29
CA SER A 14 -8.32 16.82 16.33
C SER A 14 -7.54 15.51 16.33
N ILE A 15 -7.03 15.06 15.17
CA ILE A 15 -6.10 13.93 15.07
C ILE A 15 -4.77 14.33 15.70
N ASN A 16 -4.19 15.46 15.27
CA ASN A 16 -2.94 15.96 15.85
C ASN A 16 -3.09 16.21 17.35
N ALA A 17 -4.16 16.83 17.84
CA ALA A 17 -4.37 17.02 19.27
C ALA A 17 -4.60 15.71 20.06
N ALA A 18 -5.11 14.66 19.42
CA ALA A 18 -5.24 13.35 20.04
C ALA A 18 -3.90 12.58 20.05
N CYS A 19 -2.92 13.01 19.27
CA CYS A 19 -1.63 12.36 19.07
C CYS A 19 -0.47 13.12 19.76
N ASP A 20 -0.54 14.44 19.81
CA ASP A 20 0.42 15.41 20.35
C ASP A 20 0.15 15.73 21.83
N ASP A 21 0.03 14.69 22.66
CA ASP A 21 0.08 14.87 24.12
C ASP A 21 1.51 14.52 24.57
N ASP A 22 2.26 15.52 25.05
CA ASP A 22 3.63 15.42 25.58
C ASP A 22 3.78 14.36 26.70
N ASN A 23 2.68 13.78 27.17
CA ASN A 23 2.59 12.53 27.92
C ASN A 23 1.89 11.45 27.07
N LYS A 24 2.70 10.62 26.38
CA LYS A 24 2.34 9.48 25.52
C LYS A 24 1.57 8.33 26.19
N THR A 25 0.76 8.58 27.22
CA THR A 25 0.18 7.54 28.09
C THR A 25 -1.33 7.36 28.03
N ASP A 26 -2.10 8.20 27.31
CA ASP A 26 -3.58 8.12 27.31
C ASP A 26 -4.24 8.31 25.93
N VAL A 27 -3.58 7.93 24.83
CA VAL A 27 -4.26 7.92 23.51
C VAL A 27 -5.23 6.73 23.48
N ASN A 28 -6.54 7.00 23.43
CA ASN A 28 -7.53 5.96 23.16
C ASN A 28 -7.45 5.60 21.67
N PRO A 29 -6.89 4.42 21.31
CA PRO A 29 -6.61 4.10 19.92
C PRO A 29 -7.86 3.97 19.07
N GLU A 30 -8.98 3.57 19.69
CA GLU A 30 -10.28 3.47 19.04
C GLU A 30 -10.74 4.83 18.49
N VAL A 31 -10.61 5.88 19.31
CA VAL A 31 -11.01 7.24 18.96
C VAL A 31 -10.08 7.81 17.88
N ALA A 32 -8.78 7.57 17.99
CA ALA A 32 -7.81 8.03 17.00
C ALA A 32 -8.03 7.35 15.63
N MET A 33 -8.33 6.05 15.61
CA MET A 33 -8.71 5.34 14.38
C MET A 33 -10.00 5.87 13.77
N GLN A 34 -11.03 6.15 14.57
CA GLN A 34 -12.28 6.74 14.07
C GLN A 34 -12.05 8.13 13.47
N ASN A 35 -11.23 8.96 14.11
CA ASN A 35 -10.91 10.29 13.59
C ASN A 35 -10.12 10.21 12.28
N TYR A 36 -9.16 9.29 12.18
CA TYR A 36 -8.42 9.03 10.95
C TYR A 36 -9.34 8.53 9.82
N ALA A 37 -10.21 7.56 10.10
CA ALA A 37 -11.21 7.06 9.16
C ALA A 37 -12.15 8.18 8.65
N GLN A 38 -12.49 9.14 9.50
CA GLN A 38 -13.25 10.33 9.10
C GLN A 38 -12.45 11.25 8.18
N ALA A 39 -11.18 11.53 8.49
CA ALA A 39 -10.33 12.40 7.67
C ALA A 39 -10.13 11.83 6.27
N ILE A 40 -9.79 10.54 6.18
CA ILE A 40 -9.51 9.86 4.92
C ILE A 40 -10.75 9.79 4.02
N CYS A 41 -11.91 9.48 4.60
CA CYS A 41 -13.17 9.43 3.88
C CYS A 41 -13.67 10.80 3.45
N GLN A 42 -13.47 11.83 4.28
CA GLN A 42 -13.80 13.20 3.91
C GLN A 42 -12.91 13.67 2.75
N PHE A 43 -11.62 13.35 2.79
CA PHE A 43 -10.69 13.62 1.70
C PHE A 43 -11.11 12.91 0.40
N ARG A 44 -11.41 11.61 0.47
CA ARG A 44 -11.88 10.82 -0.67
C ARG A 44 -13.15 11.39 -1.30
N ILE A 45 -14.14 11.77 -0.49
CA ILE A 45 -15.37 12.41 -0.97
C ILE A 45 -15.10 13.77 -1.62
N ASP A 46 -14.17 14.54 -1.08
CA ASP A 46 -13.83 15.86 -1.61
C ASP A 46 -13.00 15.79 -2.89
N CYS A 47 -12.23 14.71 -3.09
CA CYS A 47 -11.40 14.49 -4.27
C CYS A 47 -12.07 13.70 -5.39
N CYS A 48 -12.95 12.76 -5.07
CA CYS A 48 -13.41 11.75 -6.02
C CYS A 48 -14.93 11.80 -6.31
N GLU A 49 -15.69 12.74 -5.72
CA GLU A 49 -17.17 12.83 -5.86
C GLU A 49 -17.89 11.47 -5.79
N GLU A 50 -17.44 10.58 -4.92
CA GLU A 50 -18.01 9.23 -4.85
C GLU A 50 -19.47 9.24 -4.33
N GLY A 51 -20.27 8.27 -4.79
CA GLY A 51 -21.68 8.12 -4.44
C GLY A 51 -21.96 7.60 -3.02
N PHE A 52 -20.94 7.49 -2.17
CA PHE A 52 -21.07 7.04 -0.79
C PHE A 52 -21.26 8.21 0.16
N THR A 53 -22.04 7.99 1.22
CA THR A 53 -22.08 8.93 2.34
C THR A 53 -20.78 8.86 3.15
N LEU A 54 -20.43 9.96 3.84
CA LEU A 54 -19.28 9.99 4.74
C LEU A 54 -19.32 8.84 5.75
N GLN A 55 -20.50 8.52 6.28
CA GLN A 55 -20.65 7.46 7.28
C GLN A 55 -20.41 6.06 6.68
N GLU A 56 -20.89 5.78 5.47
CA GLU A 56 -20.65 4.48 4.82
C GLU A 56 -19.16 4.26 4.54
N CYS A 57 -18.44 5.30 4.10
CA CYS A 57 -17.00 5.22 3.94
C CYS A 57 -16.31 5.02 5.29
N VAL A 58 -16.69 5.77 6.33
CA VAL A 58 -16.10 5.66 7.66
C VAL A 58 -16.31 4.27 8.24
N ASP A 59 -17.52 3.71 8.13
CA ASP A 59 -17.84 2.38 8.64
C ASP A 59 -17.04 1.29 7.91
N ALA A 60 -16.85 1.41 6.59
CA ALA A 60 -16.03 0.50 5.79
C ALA A 60 -14.54 0.61 6.12
N ALA A 61 -13.99 1.83 6.12
CA ALA A 61 -12.61 2.09 6.49
C ALA A 61 -12.34 1.64 7.94
N TYR A 62 -13.26 1.90 8.85
CA TYR A 62 -13.14 1.46 10.23
C TYR A 62 -13.24 -0.06 10.36
N ALA A 63 -14.10 -0.75 9.60
CA ALA A 63 -14.14 -2.22 9.57
C ALA A 63 -12.82 -2.84 9.08
N ASP A 64 -12.18 -2.22 8.09
CA ASP A 64 -10.86 -2.62 7.59
C ASP A 64 -9.74 -2.37 8.61
N ILE A 65 -9.78 -1.26 9.35
CA ILE A 65 -8.75 -0.90 10.35
C ILE A 65 -9.00 -1.63 11.68
N SER A 66 -10.24 -1.96 12.04
CA SER A 66 -10.66 -2.52 13.34
C SER A 66 -10.46 -4.03 13.50
N HIS A 67 -9.76 -4.70 12.58
CA HIS A 67 -9.20 -6.03 12.80
C HIS A 67 -8.02 -6.00 13.78
N VAL A 68 -8.27 -5.48 14.99
CA VAL A 68 -7.34 -5.49 16.13
C VAL A 68 -7.69 -6.72 16.98
N PRO A 69 -6.83 -7.75 17.04
CA PRO A 69 -7.11 -8.96 17.81
C PRO A 69 -7.30 -8.68 19.31
N ASP A 70 -8.17 -9.44 19.97
CA ASP A 70 -8.34 -9.39 21.42
C ASP A 70 -6.99 -9.55 22.14
N GLY A 71 -6.61 -8.54 22.94
CA GLY A 71 -5.34 -8.54 23.70
C GLY A 71 -4.16 -7.86 23.00
N ALA A 72 -4.35 -7.28 21.81
CA ALA A 72 -3.37 -6.43 21.15
C ALA A 72 -2.96 -5.21 22.00
N THR A 73 -1.67 -4.86 21.96
CA THR A 73 -1.13 -3.65 22.62
C THR A 73 -0.59 -2.71 21.55
N ILE A 74 -1.16 -1.51 21.48
CA ILE A 74 -0.78 -0.51 20.49
C ILE A 74 0.41 0.26 21.04
N ASN A 75 1.52 0.30 20.29
CA ASN A 75 2.61 1.21 20.58
C ASN A 75 2.15 2.64 20.25
N GLY A 76 1.63 3.33 21.25
CA GLY A 76 1.03 4.65 21.09
C GLY A 76 1.93 5.64 20.37
N SER A 77 3.25 5.62 20.61
CA SER A 77 4.16 6.58 19.94
C SER A 77 4.34 6.30 18.46
N ALA A 78 4.50 5.03 18.07
CA ALA A 78 4.64 4.68 16.65
C ALA A 78 3.34 4.94 15.89
N PHE A 79 2.20 4.69 16.54
CA PHE A 79 0.88 4.97 15.99
C PHE A 79 0.65 6.47 15.78
N VAL A 80 1.05 7.29 16.74
CA VAL A 80 1.04 8.76 16.65
C VAL A 80 1.92 9.25 15.48
N ASP A 81 3.18 8.83 15.43
CA ASP A 81 4.12 9.26 14.38
C ASP A 81 3.58 8.92 12.97
N CYS A 82 2.89 7.78 12.83
CA CYS A 82 2.25 7.38 11.57
C CYS A 82 1.03 8.21 11.22
N LEU A 83 0.16 8.49 12.18
CA LEU A 83 -1.04 9.30 11.95
C LEU A 83 -0.67 10.74 11.58
N GLU A 84 0.37 11.30 12.19
CA GLU A 84 0.88 12.64 11.86
C GLU A 84 1.44 12.67 10.43
N ALA A 85 2.27 11.69 10.05
CA ALA A 85 2.79 11.58 8.69
C ALA A 85 1.67 11.44 7.63
N ALA A 86 0.63 10.67 7.95
CA ALA A 86 -0.55 10.54 7.08
C ALA A 86 -1.35 11.85 6.98
N THR A 87 -1.46 12.58 8.10
CA THR A 87 -2.19 13.85 8.21
C THR A 87 -1.56 14.95 7.38
N ASP A 88 -0.23 15.07 7.40
CA ASP A 88 0.51 16.06 6.62
C ASP A 88 0.29 15.89 5.11
N ASN A 89 0.15 14.65 4.64
CA ASN A 89 -0.11 14.35 3.23
C ASN A 89 -1.52 14.77 2.76
N PHE A 90 -2.54 14.78 3.64
CA PHE A 90 -3.88 15.28 3.28
C PHE A 90 -3.89 16.78 2.95
N THR A 91 -2.92 17.54 3.46
CA THR A 91 -2.85 18.99 3.22
C THR A 91 -2.31 19.35 1.83
N ALA A 92 -1.73 18.40 1.10
CA ALA A 92 -1.19 18.60 -0.25
C ALA A 92 -2.27 18.64 -1.37
N GLY A 93 -3.53 18.34 -1.04
CA GLY A 93 -4.65 18.30 -2.00
C GLY A 93 -4.76 16.97 -2.74
N CYS A 94 -5.74 16.89 -3.66
CA CYS A 94 -6.10 15.68 -4.41
C CYS A 94 -5.03 15.27 -5.43
N THR A 95 -3.91 14.74 -4.95
CA THR A 95 -2.79 14.24 -5.76
C THR A 95 -2.70 12.73 -5.60
N GLY A 96 -2.34 12.01 -6.68
CA GLY A 96 -2.35 10.54 -6.76
C GLY A 96 -1.42 9.81 -5.78
N SER A 97 -0.69 10.52 -4.92
CA SER A 97 0.10 9.98 -3.82
C SER A 97 -0.72 9.35 -2.70
N PHE A 98 -2.05 9.41 -2.75
CA PHE A 98 -2.92 8.87 -1.71
C PHE A 98 -2.96 7.32 -1.64
N GLU A 99 -2.88 6.62 -2.77
CA GLU A 99 -3.00 5.15 -2.82
C GLU A 99 -1.76 4.43 -2.28
N MET A 100 -0.56 4.94 -2.57
CA MET A 100 0.72 4.39 -2.10
C MET A 100 0.80 4.41 -0.57
N TRP A 101 0.22 5.43 0.07
CA TRP A 101 0.36 5.69 1.50
C TRP A 101 -0.64 4.93 2.38
N ILE A 102 -1.82 4.53 1.89
CA ILE A 102 -2.69 3.59 2.64
C ILE A 102 -1.94 2.26 2.86
N SER A 103 -1.15 1.83 1.88
CA SER A 103 -0.30 0.64 2.01
C SER A 103 0.79 0.82 3.08
N GLU A 104 1.38 2.02 3.19
CA GLU A 104 2.41 2.34 4.19
C GLU A 104 1.83 2.57 5.59
N CYS A 105 0.63 3.14 5.72
CA CYS A 105 -0.07 3.25 7.02
C CYS A 105 -0.68 1.92 7.48
N ARG A 106 -1.02 1.00 6.56
CA ARG A 106 -1.33 -0.40 6.88
C ARG A 106 -0.18 -1.09 7.63
N ILE A 107 1.04 -0.55 7.57
CA ILE A 107 2.21 -1.08 8.29
C ILE A 107 2.21 -0.66 9.77
N VAL A 108 1.39 0.33 10.19
CA VAL A 108 1.30 0.82 11.58
C VAL A 108 0.00 0.46 12.29
N SER A 109 -0.79 -0.48 11.73
CA SER A 109 -1.39 -1.48 12.60
C SER A 109 -0.21 -2.25 13.20
N VAL A 110 0.18 -1.87 14.42
CA VAL A 110 1.10 -2.63 15.25
C VAL A 110 0.47 -4.00 15.41
N TYR A 111 0.87 -4.92 14.53
CA TYR A 111 0.56 -6.32 14.54
C TYR A 111 0.98 -6.92 15.87
N THR A 112 0.05 -6.90 16.83
CA THR A 112 0.19 -7.69 18.07
C THR A 112 -0.71 -8.92 18.06
N GLY A 113 -1.14 -9.33 16.86
CA GLY A 113 -1.60 -10.69 16.58
C GLY A 113 -1.17 -11.18 15.20
N SER A 114 0.00 -10.75 14.72
CA SER A 114 0.64 -11.39 13.56
C SER A 114 0.69 -12.89 13.80
N ARG A 115 0.15 -13.63 12.83
CA ARG A 115 -0.03 -15.07 12.94
C ARG A 115 1.24 -15.82 12.54
N ALA A 116 1.60 -16.82 13.33
CA ALA A 116 2.75 -17.67 13.07
C ALA A 116 2.48 -18.65 11.93
N ALA A 117 3.54 -19.28 11.41
CA ALA A 117 3.41 -20.29 10.37
C ALA A 117 2.37 -21.37 10.76
N GLY A 118 1.45 -21.67 9.84
CA GLY A 118 0.39 -22.65 9.98
C GLY A 118 -0.92 -22.14 10.58
N GLU A 119 -0.95 -20.91 11.11
CA GLU A 119 -2.18 -20.25 11.56
C GLU A 119 -2.96 -19.69 10.36
N PRO A 120 -4.32 -19.65 10.43
CA PRO A 120 -5.13 -19.17 9.32
C PRO A 120 -4.83 -17.70 9.01
N CYS A 121 -5.05 -17.21 7.80
CA CYS A 121 -4.86 -15.80 7.44
C CYS A 121 -5.83 -15.39 6.35
N GLU A 122 -6.05 -14.08 6.22
CA GLU A 122 -6.90 -13.49 5.17
C GLU A 122 -6.06 -12.73 4.13
N ASN A 123 -4.89 -12.23 4.53
CA ASN A 123 -3.94 -11.50 3.70
C ASN A 123 -2.54 -11.55 4.33
N ASP A 124 -1.50 -11.16 3.58
CA ASP A 124 -0.10 -11.22 4.03
C ASP A 124 0.15 -10.41 5.29
N ALA A 125 -0.53 -9.26 5.39
CA ALA A 125 -0.42 -8.40 6.54
C ALA A 125 -0.77 -9.19 7.82
N SER A 126 -1.78 -10.07 7.79
CA SER A 126 -2.19 -10.92 8.93
C SER A 126 -1.08 -11.80 9.54
N CYS A 127 0.03 -12.01 8.84
CA CYS A 127 1.11 -12.91 9.25
C CYS A 127 2.26 -12.20 9.97
N LEU A 128 3.13 -12.95 10.65
CA LEU A 128 4.38 -12.42 11.21
C LEU A 128 5.31 -11.92 10.10
N SER A 129 6.11 -10.89 10.41
CA SER A 129 7.21 -10.49 9.53
C SER A 129 8.06 -11.71 9.12
N GLY A 130 8.43 -11.78 7.85
CA GLY A 130 9.07 -12.96 7.26
C GLY A 130 8.10 -14.10 6.93
N HIS A 131 6.79 -13.84 6.89
CA HIS A 131 5.74 -14.77 6.48
C HIS A 131 4.79 -14.08 5.51
N TYR A 132 4.08 -14.88 4.72
CA TYR A 132 3.02 -14.45 3.81
C TYR A 132 1.80 -15.35 3.97
N CYS A 133 0.64 -14.92 3.49
CA CYS A 133 -0.59 -15.69 3.51
C CYS A 133 -0.70 -16.54 2.25
N ASN A 134 -0.54 -17.85 2.39
CA ASN A 134 -0.70 -18.76 1.27
C ASN A 134 -2.20 -18.94 0.98
N TRP A 135 -2.67 -18.39 -0.15
CA TRP A 135 -4.07 -18.41 -0.58
C TRP A 135 -4.61 -19.81 -0.92
N ASP A 136 -3.75 -20.79 -1.21
CA ASP A 136 -4.22 -22.16 -1.43
C ASP A 136 -4.61 -22.86 -0.12
N THR A 137 -4.03 -22.41 1.00
CA THR A 137 -4.21 -23.03 2.31
C THR A 137 -4.86 -22.13 3.35
N ASP A 138 -5.09 -20.86 3.01
CA ASP A 138 -5.51 -19.77 3.89
C ASP A 138 -4.70 -19.72 5.18
N LYS A 139 -3.37 -19.94 5.09
CA LYS A 139 -2.48 -20.01 6.25
C LYS A 139 -1.19 -19.23 6.05
N CYS A 140 -0.68 -18.70 7.16
CA CYS A 140 0.63 -18.07 7.18
C CYS A 140 1.70 -19.10 6.89
N VAL A 141 2.59 -18.80 5.95
CA VAL A 141 3.74 -19.62 5.57
C VAL A 141 4.99 -18.76 5.68
N LYS A 142 6.08 -19.35 6.17
CA LYS A 142 7.35 -18.65 6.28
C LYS A 142 7.86 -18.33 4.86
N GLN A 143 8.31 -17.10 4.65
CA GLN A 143 8.99 -16.70 3.44
C GLN A 143 10.33 -17.44 3.29
N GLY A 144 10.66 -17.81 2.05
CA GLY A 144 11.90 -18.47 1.68
C GLY A 144 13.07 -17.49 1.67
N GLY A 145 14.20 -17.92 2.23
CA GLY A 145 15.50 -17.26 2.09
C GLY A 145 16.16 -17.56 0.75
N LEU A 146 17.35 -16.98 0.51
CA LEU A 146 18.14 -17.25 -0.70
C LEU A 146 18.36 -18.75 -0.89
N ASP A 147 18.12 -19.23 -2.12
CA ASP A 147 18.19 -20.63 -2.54
C ASP A 147 17.12 -21.55 -1.91
N GLU A 148 16.17 -21.03 -1.13
CA GLU A 148 15.03 -21.81 -0.62
C GLU A 148 13.90 -21.88 -1.66
N GLN A 149 13.12 -22.95 -1.58
CA GLN A 149 12.02 -23.18 -2.50
C GLN A 149 10.87 -22.18 -2.28
N CYS A 150 10.28 -21.70 -3.36
CA CYS A 150 9.08 -20.87 -3.36
C CYS A 150 8.03 -21.47 -4.30
N ASP A 151 6.75 -21.35 -3.93
CA ASP A 151 5.63 -21.71 -4.81
C ASP A 151 5.38 -20.52 -5.76
N GLY A 152 5.71 -20.75 -7.04
CA GLY A 152 6.09 -19.71 -8.00
C GLY A 152 5.06 -18.69 -8.44
N GLY A 153 5.55 -17.71 -9.22
CA GLY A 153 4.76 -16.74 -9.99
C GLY A 153 4.72 -15.33 -9.41
N PHE A 154 5.09 -15.17 -8.14
CA PHE A 154 5.06 -13.89 -7.42
C PHE A 154 6.20 -13.80 -6.40
N ASP A 155 6.43 -12.60 -5.88
CA ASP A 155 7.60 -12.20 -5.10
C ASP A 155 7.41 -12.45 -3.60
N TYR A 156 6.15 -12.40 -3.14
CA TYR A 156 5.77 -12.57 -1.74
C TYR A 156 6.19 -13.89 -1.06
N PRO A 157 6.44 -15.03 -1.76
CA PRO A 157 6.95 -16.24 -1.12
C PRO A 157 8.39 -16.11 -0.62
N CYS A 158 9.13 -15.10 -1.08
CA CYS A 158 10.53 -14.87 -0.70
C CYS A 158 10.65 -13.73 0.29
N ILE A 159 11.71 -13.74 1.10
CA ILE A 159 12.00 -12.62 1.99
C ILE A 159 12.28 -11.35 1.17
N SER A 160 12.02 -10.18 1.78
CA SER A 160 12.19 -8.88 1.13
C SER A 160 13.56 -8.74 0.45
N GLY A 161 13.55 -8.20 -0.78
CA GLY A 161 14.74 -8.07 -1.62
C GLY A 161 15.09 -9.31 -2.46
N LEU A 162 14.33 -10.41 -2.36
CA LEU A 162 14.47 -11.59 -3.22
C LEU A 162 13.21 -11.80 -4.08
N VAL A 163 13.37 -12.54 -5.16
CA VAL A 163 12.29 -12.89 -6.10
C VAL A 163 12.24 -14.39 -6.32
N CYS A 164 11.05 -14.92 -6.61
CA CYS A 164 10.88 -16.34 -6.90
C CYS A 164 11.19 -16.65 -8.38
N LEU A 165 12.41 -17.11 -8.66
CA LEU A 165 12.85 -17.50 -10.00
C LEU A 165 12.95 -19.03 -10.10
N ASP A 166 12.23 -19.61 -11.07
CA ASP A 166 12.22 -21.05 -11.31
C ASP A 166 11.91 -21.89 -10.05
N GLY A 167 11.02 -21.38 -9.20
CA GLY A 167 10.62 -22.03 -7.95
C GLY A 167 11.65 -21.93 -6.82
N THR A 168 12.64 -21.04 -6.95
CA THR A 168 13.67 -20.79 -5.93
C THR A 168 13.84 -19.29 -5.68
N CYS A 169 13.88 -18.91 -4.41
CA CYS A 169 14.15 -17.53 -4.01
C CYS A 169 15.58 -17.14 -4.37
N SER A 170 15.71 -16.13 -5.21
CA SER A 170 16.97 -15.69 -5.82
C SER A 170 17.09 -14.18 -5.76
N ASN A 171 18.29 -13.65 -5.99
CA ASN A 171 18.43 -12.23 -6.28
C ASN A 171 17.70 -11.91 -7.59
N PRO A 172 17.13 -10.70 -7.74
CA PRO A 172 16.59 -10.25 -9.01
C PRO A 172 17.62 -10.36 -10.13
N THR A 173 17.11 -10.57 -11.34
CA THR A 173 17.90 -10.49 -12.55
C THR A 173 18.45 -9.06 -12.68
N PRO A 174 19.78 -8.89 -12.77
CA PRO A 174 20.38 -7.56 -12.84
C PRO A 174 19.98 -6.84 -14.13
N ILE A 175 20.08 -5.50 -14.13
CA ILE A 175 19.92 -4.68 -15.34
C ILE A 175 20.79 -5.22 -16.49
N GLY A 176 20.19 -5.31 -17.68
CA GLY A 176 20.76 -5.91 -18.87
C GLY A 176 20.63 -7.44 -18.94
N GLY A 177 20.15 -8.10 -17.89
CA GLY A 177 19.82 -9.51 -17.88
C GLY A 177 18.51 -9.82 -18.61
N ALA A 178 18.37 -11.05 -19.09
CA ALA A 178 17.16 -11.48 -19.80
C ALA A 178 16.01 -11.76 -18.82
N CYS A 179 14.81 -11.38 -19.22
CA CYS A 179 13.58 -11.60 -18.46
C CYS A 179 12.41 -11.93 -19.39
N ASP A 180 11.41 -12.58 -18.81
CA ASP A 180 10.10 -12.86 -19.41
C ASP A 180 8.98 -12.12 -18.69
N TYR A 181 9.18 -11.76 -17.42
CA TYR A 181 8.18 -11.12 -16.56
C TYR A 181 8.75 -9.96 -15.74
N PRO A 182 7.97 -8.89 -15.47
CA PRO A 182 8.40 -7.73 -14.70
C PRO A 182 9.02 -8.05 -13.33
N TYR A 183 8.41 -8.97 -12.59
CA TYR A 183 8.84 -9.34 -11.24
C TYR A 183 10.24 -9.98 -11.18
N GLN A 184 10.83 -10.34 -12.32
CA GLN A 184 12.17 -10.94 -12.33
C GLN A 184 13.27 -9.91 -12.16
N CYS A 185 13.00 -8.63 -12.39
CA CYS A 185 14.01 -7.57 -12.50
C CYS A 185 14.09 -6.65 -11.29
N GLY A 186 12.98 -6.46 -10.59
CA GLY A 186 12.87 -5.61 -9.40
C GLY A 186 12.63 -6.42 -8.13
N THR A 187 12.31 -5.73 -7.04
CA THR A 187 11.84 -6.35 -5.79
C THR A 187 10.62 -5.61 -5.28
N ASP A 188 10.01 -6.14 -4.21
CA ASP A 188 9.02 -5.44 -3.38
C ASP A 188 9.52 -4.10 -2.83
N THR A 189 10.83 -3.85 -2.83
CA THR A 189 11.45 -2.60 -2.34
C THR A 189 12.11 -1.76 -3.43
N ASP A 190 12.27 -2.33 -4.63
CA ASP A 190 12.87 -1.65 -5.78
C ASP A 190 11.93 -1.76 -6.98
N HIS A 191 11.08 -0.75 -7.10
CA HIS A 191 10.12 -0.60 -8.18
C HIS A 191 10.66 0.23 -9.36
N THR A 192 11.96 0.54 -9.36
CA THR A 192 12.59 1.36 -10.40
C THR A 192 13.08 0.55 -11.59
N VAL A 193 13.09 -0.78 -11.48
CA VAL A 193 13.53 -1.71 -12.52
C VAL A 193 12.37 -2.62 -12.91
N THR A 194 12.20 -2.90 -14.20
CA THR A 194 11.16 -3.79 -14.73
C THR A 194 11.66 -4.56 -15.96
N CYS A 195 10.84 -5.47 -16.48
CA CYS A 195 11.17 -6.22 -17.69
C CYS A 195 10.66 -5.51 -18.94
N ILE A 196 11.56 -4.83 -19.66
CA ILE A 196 11.24 -4.09 -20.88
C ILE A 196 11.81 -4.83 -22.08
N ASN A 197 10.96 -5.24 -23.02
CA ASN A 197 11.37 -5.97 -24.23
C ASN A 197 12.26 -7.21 -23.93
N HIS A 198 11.90 -7.99 -22.91
CA HIS A 198 12.64 -9.18 -22.44
C HIS A 198 14.03 -8.91 -21.83
N ILE A 199 14.31 -7.67 -21.43
CA ILE A 199 15.53 -7.29 -20.73
C ILE A 199 15.16 -6.50 -19.48
N CYS A 200 15.82 -6.80 -18.36
CA CYS A 200 15.69 -6.00 -17.15
C CYS A 200 16.31 -4.63 -17.37
N ASP A 201 15.53 -3.58 -17.19
CA ASP A 201 15.97 -2.20 -17.41
C ASP A 201 15.29 -1.24 -16.43
N GLU A 202 15.85 -0.04 -16.31
CA GLU A 202 15.21 1.04 -15.54
C GLU A 202 13.86 1.39 -16.18
N LYS A 203 12.88 1.67 -15.32
CA LYS A 203 11.57 2.17 -15.77
C LYS A 203 11.73 3.50 -16.49
N LEU A 204 10.89 3.69 -17.49
CA LEU A 204 10.91 4.81 -18.41
C LEU A 204 10.36 6.09 -17.76
N ASP A 205 11.02 7.22 -18.02
CA ASP A 205 10.58 8.53 -17.56
C ASP A 205 9.38 9.03 -18.38
N ASN A 206 8.62 9.98 -17.82
CA ASN A 206 7.53 10.62 -18.55
C ASN A 206 8.04 11.28 -19.86
N GLY A 207 7.40 10.94 -20.97
CA GLY A 207 7.74 11.38 -22.32
C GLY A 207 8.54 10.36 -23.14
N ASP A 208 9.08 9.31 -22.52
CA ASP A 208 9.75 8.21 -23.21
C ASP A 208 8.75 7.28 -23.89
N ASP A 209 9.20 6.60 -24.94
CA ASP A 209 8.36 5.68 -25.73
C ASP A 209 8.12 4.38 -24.95
N CYS A 210 6.86 4.04 -24.71
CA CYS A 210 6.45 2.82 -24.03
C CYS A 210 5.66 1.91 -24.97
N GLN A 211 5.61 0.62 -24.64
CA GLN A 211 4.69 -0.29 -25.33
C GLN A 211 3.26 -0.04 -24.84
N VAL A 212 2.34 0.20 -25.78
CA VAL A 212 0.93 0.39 -25.45
C VAL A 212 0.41 -0.84 -24.68
N TYR A 213 -0.28 -0.58 -23.55
CA TYR A 213 -0.76 -1.58 -22.58
C TYR A 213 0.31 -2.21 -21.67
N GLN A 214 1.55 -1.73 -21.70
CA GLN A 214 2.62 -2.10 -20.76
C GLN A 214 2.87 -0.93 -19.79
N ASP A 215 1.85 -0.60 -19.00
CA ASP A 215 1.91 0.50 -18.03
C ASP A 215 3.06 0.34 -17.02
N SER A 216 3.44 -0.91 -16.73
CA SER A 216 4.56 -1.27 -15.87
C SER A 216 5.93 -0.84 -16.39
N ASP A 217 6.06 -0.50 -17.67
CA ASP A 217 7.32 0.01 -18.25
C ASP A 217 7.63 1.42 -17.74
N CYS A 218 6.60 2.18 -17.39
CA CYS A 218 6.70 3.59 -17.01
C CYS A 218 6.89 3.75 -15.50
N LEU A 219 7.73 4.72 -15.10
CA LEU A 219 7.94 5.05 -13.69
C LEU A 219 6.65 5.53 -13.00
N SER A 220 5.80 6.23 -13.76
CA SER A 220 4.46 6.66 -13.33
C SER A 220 3.45 5.51 -13.20
N GLY A 221 3.79 4.32 -13.71
CA GLY A 221 2.85 3.21 -13.85
C GLY A 221 1.78 3.46 -14.92
N TYR A 222 2.03 4.33 -15.91
CA TYR A 222 1.07 4.65 -16.95
C TYR A 222 1.71 4.95 -18.32
N CYS A 223 1.28 4.20 -19.34
CA CYS A 223 1.62 4.40 -20.74
C CYS A 223 0.41 4.96 -21.50
N ASP A 224 0.48 6.21 -21.97
CA ASP A 224 -0.60 6.82 -22.75
C ASP A 224 -0.73 6.11 -24.11
N SER A 225 -1.77 5.30 -24.25
CA SER A 225 -2.06 4.55 -25.49
C SER A 225 -2.24 5.40 -26.74
N THR A 226 -2.56 6.69 -26.60
CA THR A 226 -2.74 7.61 -27.73
C THR A 226 -1.40 8.07 -28.30
N THR A 227 -0.45 8.35 -27.41
CA THR A 227 0.87 8.87 -27.78
C THR A 227 1.96 7.81 -27.77
N SER A 228 1.68 6.62 -27.21
CA SER A 228 2.65 5.56 -26.92
C SER A 228 3.82 6.07 -26.08
N LYS A 229 3.54 6.94 -25.10
CA LYS A 229 4.54 7.55 -24.23
C LYS A 229 4.15 7.43 -22.76
N CYS A 230 5.15 7.28 -21.91
CA CYS A 230 4.96 7.36 -20.47
C CYS A 230 4.44 8.75 -20.10
N ALA A 231 3.46 8.81 -19.22
CA ALA A 231 2.85 10.05 -18.78
C ALA A 231 2.40 9.94 -17.33
N ASP A 232 2.10 11.09 -16.71
CA ASP A 232 1.42 11.09 -15.42
C ASP A 232 0.06 10.39 -15.55
N MET A 233 -0.24 9.51 -14.59
CA MET A 233 -1.50 8.79 -14.58
C MET A 233 -2.68 9.80 -14.50
N PRO A 234 -3.66 9.73 -15.41
CA PRO A 234 -4.80 10.63 -15.38
C PRO A 234 -5.57 10.47 -14.07
N ALA A 235 -6.01 11.58 -13.48
CA ALA A 235 -6.81 11.55 -12.24
C ALA A 235 -8.11 10.73 -12.36
N GLU A 236 -8.60 10.53 -13.58
CA GLU A 236 -9.80 9.73 -13.87
C GLU A 236 -9.55 8.22 -13.73
N ASN A 237 -8.30 7.76 -13.92
CA ASN A 237 -7.94 6.34 -13.86
C ASN A 237 -7.44 5.90 -12.47
N SER A 238 -7.19 6.83 -11.54
CA SER A 238 -6.71 6.49 -10.19
C SER A 238 -7.78 5.93 -9.27
N CYS A 239 -9.03 5.79 -9.72
CA CYS A 239 -10.12 5.26 -8.89
C CYS A 239 -10.70 3.94 -9.42
N ASP A 240 -10.38 3.54 -10.65
CA ASP A 240 -10.98 2.35 -11.30
C ASP A 240 -10.35 1.02 -10.84
N TRP A 241 -9.19 1.04 -10.19
CA TRP A 241 -8.50 -0.17 -9.73
C TRP A 241 -9.23 -0.94 -8.60
N TYR A 242 -10.24 -0.34 -7.96
CA TYR A 242 -11.07 -0.99 -6.93
C TYR A 242 -12.57 -1.11 -7.29
N GLY A 243 -12.96 -0.77 -8.53
CA GLY A 243 -14.36 -0.64 -8.94
C GLY A 243 -14.90 -1.70 -9.91
N GLY A 244 -14.20 -2.83 -10.10
CA GLY A 244 -14.48 -3.76 -11.20
C GLY A 244 -14.75 -5.21 -10.80
N GLU A 245 -15.83 -5.44 -10.04
CA GLU A 245 -16.87 -6.50 -10.14
C GLU A 245 -17.57 -6.78 -8.80
#